data_AF-A0A3A8Q809-F1
#
_entry.id   AF-A0A3A8Q809-F1
#
_cell.length_a   1.000
_cell.length_b   1.000
_cell.length_c   1.000
_cell.angle_alpha   90.00
_cell.angle_beta   90.00
_cell.angle_gamma   90.00
#
_symmetry.space_group_name_H-M   'P 1'
#
loop_
_entity.id
_entity.type
_entity.pdbx_description
1 polymer ?
#
loop_
_entity_poly.entity_id
_entity_poly.type
_entity_poly.pdbx_seq_one_letter_code
_entity_poly.pdbx_strand_id
1 'polypeptide(L)'
;MSAVVAGLLLLVELGLGVALLVGTFFTLAFSSESYRNSATPLHQALNMLAFVLAVLPLVLTLWVGWRRFLSDRPFDAVPLGMGLPMVALVACAVTAYLCFMGGAWATSRHRAQQEQDARLALRAEVEGGAVNKACDLVATDPRASAEDMRRCRAFIESRPDAEARWGEFLKFTDPRSGFNTWHLGQVGLAPDWEWGAVVPVIRHDQEWFLRTFYETWLARTPGLPSLDDLNLLQMALQTSTRYLGWEARAVETLRTQVLPTVSARMDAQEPSLRAQPGMDAWVLDAIRDRMQRIQKTPEDGVEPLPPLPGTPAPGDIGVVRMDGEGNLDLWLRASPTSGAIGDVYVRRASYDSEYERWRKFLGDLRPGELRFFRVP
;
A
#
# COMPACT_ATOMS: atom_id res chain seq x y z
N MET A 1 3.42 5.01 57.10
CA MET A 1 3.16 3.89 56.16
C MET A 1 3.65 2.61 56.82
N SER A 2 2.84 1.56 56.94
CA SER A 2 3.31 0.29 57.55
C SER A 2 4.25 -0.45 56.61
N ALA A 3 5.15 -1.29 57.14
CA ALA A 3 6.09 -2.10 56.34
C ALA A 3 5.38 -2.97 55.29
N VAL A 4 4.14 -3.39 55.57
CA VAL A 4 3.29 -4.17 54.68
C VAL A 4 2.87 -3.36 53.44
N VAL A 5 2.48 -2.10 53.61
CA VAL A 5 2.10 -1.20 52.50
C VAL A 5 3.31 -0.90 51.61
N ALA A 6 4.49 -0.71 52.21
CA ALA A 6 5.74 -0.51 51.47
C ALA A 6 6.13 -1.75 50.63
N GLY A 7 5.98 -2.94 51.21
CA GLY A 7 6.24 -4.21 50.51
C GLY A 7 5.29 -4.43 49.33
N LEU A 8 3.99 -4.13 49.50
CA LEU A 8 3.01 -4.21 48.42
C LEU A 8 3.32 -3.26 47.25
N LEU A 9 3.70 -2.02 47.53
CA LEU A 9 4.07 -1.06 46.49
C LEU A 9 5.30 -1.51 45.69
N LEU A 10 6.34 -2.02 46.36
CA LEU A 10 7.53 -2.54 45.70
C LEU A 10 7.25 -3.78 44.85
N LEU A 11 6.31 -4.65 45.27
CA LEU A 11 5.89 -5.79 44.46
C LEU A 11 5.14 -5.37 43.20
N VAL A 12 4.28 -4.35 43.31
CA VAL A 12 3.58 -3.78 42.15
C VAL A 12 4.58 -3.14 41.18
N GLU A 13 5.54 -2.36 41.69
CA GLU A 13 6.61 -1.77 40.88
C GLU A 13 7.47 -2.82 40.18
N LEU A 14 7.84 -3.89 40.89
CA LEU A 14 8.59 -5.00 40.32
C LEU A 14 7.78 -5.69 39.20
N GLY A 15 6.49 -5.94 39.42
CA GLY A 15 5.59 -6.49 38.41
C GLY A 15 5.49 -5.61 37.16
N LEU A 16 5.37 -4.29 37.34
CA LEU A 16 5.35 -3.31 36.24
C LEU A 16 6.70 -3.24 35.50
N GLY A 17 7.82 -3.29 36.22
CA GLY A 17 9.16 -3.34 35.63
C GLY A 17 9.38 -4.60 34.80
N VAL A 18 8.92 -5.76 35.30
CA VAL A 18 8.98 -7.02 34.55
C VAL A 18 8.07 -6.94 33.32
N ALA A 19 6.86 -6.40 33.44
CA ALA A 19 5.96 -6.22 32.31
C ALA A 19 6.56 -5.30 31.23
N LEU A 20 7.23 -4.21 31.62
CA LEU A 20 7.95 -3.33 30.70
C LEU A 20 9.07 -4.09 29.99
N LEU A 21 9.91 -4.82 30.73
CA LEU A 21 11.02 -5.61 30.17
C LEU A 21 10.51 -6.68 29.19
N VAL A 22 9.45 -7.41 29.56
CA VAL A 22 8.81 -8.40 28.71
C VAL A 22 8.25 -7.73 27.46
N GLY A 23 7.48 -6.64 27.58
CA GLY A 23 6.95 -5.90 26.44
C GLY A 23 8.04 -5.44 25.47
N THR A 24 9.13 -4.87 26.01
CA THR A 24 10.31 -4.42 25.25
C THR A 24 10.96 -5.59 24.50
N PHE A 25 11.11 -6.75 25.16
CA PHE A 25 11.66 -7.96 24.56
C PHE A 25 10.77 -8.50 23.43
N PHE A 26 9.45 -8.55 23.62
CA PHE A 26 8.51 -8.97 22.57
C PHE A 26 8.57 -8.02 21.36
N THR A 27 8.63 -6.70 21.56
CA THR A 27 8.77 -5.74 20.45
C THR A 27 10.07 -5.94 19.67
N LEU A 28 11.17 -6.25 20.34
CA LEU A 28 12.47 -6.53 19.70
C LEU A 28 12.52 -7.91 19.02
N ALA A 29 11.90 -8.92 19.63
CA ALA A 29 11.90 -10.31 19.15
C ALA A 29 10.98 -10.52 17.94
N PHE A 30 9.85 -9.81 17.88
CA PHE A 30 8.85 -9.92 16.80
C PHE A 30 8.99 -8.84 15.71
N SER A 31 10.07 -8.06 15.70
CA SER A 31 10.41 -7.26 14.54
C SER A 31 10.59 -8.20 13.33
N SER A 32 9.77 -8.07 12.28
CA SER A 32 9.78 -8.97 11.13
C SER A 32 11.18 -9.08 10.49
N GLU A 33 11.45 -10.20 9.83
CA GLU A 33 12.75 -10.45 9.17
C GLU A 33 13.11 -9.38 8.12
N SER A 34 12.11 -8.83 7.42
CA SER A 34 12.29 -7.67 6.52
C SER A 34 12.67 -6.39 7.27
N TYR A 35 12.23 -6.24 8.52
CA TYR A 35 12.57 -5.11 9.39
C TYR A 35 14.00 -5.20 9.94
N ARG A 36 14.51 -6.43 10.15
CA ARG A 36 15.90 -6.68 10.58
C ARG A 36 16.92 -6.43 9.48
N ASN A 37 16.63 -6.85 8.24
CA ASN A 37 17.53 -6.66 7.10
C ASN A 37 17.64 -5.19 6.64
N SER A 38 16.75 -4.32 7.12
CA SER A 38 16.72 -2.88 6.80
C SER A 38 16.99 -1.98 8.02
N ALA A 39 17.47 -2.55 9.13
CA ALA A 39 17.75 -1.81 10.36
C ALA A 39 18.99 -0.91 10.19
N THR A 40 18.81 0.39 10.36
CA THR A 40 19.92 1.36 10.37
C THR A 40 20.74 1.25 11.66
N PRO A 41 22.01 1.68 11.68
CA PRO A 41 22.80 1.72 12.92
C PRO A 41 22.14 2.58 14.01
N LEU A 42 21.46 3.67 13.62
CA LEU A 42 20.67 4.50 14.55
C LEU A 42 19.49 3.72 15.17
N HIS A 43 18.81 2.90 14.38
CA HIS A 43 17.73 2.04 14.87
C HIS A 43 18.22 1.03 15.90
N GLN A 44 19.37 0.40 15.64
CA GLN A 44 20.01 -0.53 16.58
C GLN A 44 20.42 0.18 17.88
N ALA A 45 20.98 1.39 17.78
CA ALA A 45 21.34 2.20 18.94
C ALA A 45 20.12 2.58 19.79
N LEU A 46 19.01 2.99 19.16
CA LEU A 46 17.76 3.34 19.85
C LEU A 46 17.09 2.12 20.48
N ASN A 47 17.14 0.96 19.84
CA ASN A 47 16.65 -0.30 20.43
C ASN A 47 17.49 -0.74 21.64
N MET A 48 18.82 -0.60 21.57
CA MET A 48 19.70 -0.85 22.71
C MET A 48 19.41 0.12 23.86
N LEU A 49 19.20 1.40 23.55
CA LEU A 49 18.81 2.40 24.55
C LEU A 49 17.46 2.05 25.20
N ALA A 50 16.46 1.65 24.41
CA ALA A 50 15.16 1.21 24.91
C ALA A 50 15.29 -0.02 25.84
N PHE A 51 16.15 -0.97 25.50
CA PHE A 51 16.44 -2.13 26.36
C PHE A 51 17.08 -1.73 27.68
N VAL A 52 18.10 -0.86 27.66
CA VAL A 52 18.76 -0.36 28.89
C VAL A 52 17.74 0.38 29.78
N LEU A 53 16.88 1.21 29.18
CA LEU A 53 15.82 1.92 29.89
C LEU A 53 14.77 0.98 30.48
N ALA A 54 14.47 -0.16 29.86
CA ALA A 54 13.55 -1.15 30.42
C ALA A 54 14.13 -1.90 31.63
N VAL A 55 15.46 -2.09 31.67
CA VAL A 55 16.17 -2.78 32.78
C VAL A 55 16.38 -1.86 33.98
N LEU A 56 16.58 -0.55 33.75
CA LEU A 56 16.96 0.41 34.79
C LEU A 56 15.94 0.52 35.96
N PRO A 57 14.61 0.57 35.73
CA PRO A 57 13.62 0.54 36.81
C PRO A 57 13.68 -0.72 37.66
N LEU A 58 13.91 -1.89 37.05
CA LEU A 58 14.05 -3.16 37.78
C LEU A 58 15.26 -3.14 38.73
N VAL A 59 16.40 -2.65 38.24
CA VAL A 59 17.62 -2.53 39.07
C VAL A 59 17.40 -1.55 40.22
N LEU A 60 16.74 -0.42 39.97
CA LEU A 60 16.40 0.57 40.99
C LEU A 60 15.44 0.00 42.04
N THR A 61 14.35 -0.66 41.64
CA THR A 61 13.39 -1.28 42.55
C THR A 61 14.05 -2.37 43.41
N LEU A 62 14.92 -3.21 42.82
CA LEU A 62 15.69 -4.22 43.56
C LEU A 62 16.66 -3.58 44.56
N TRP A 63 17.35 -2.50 44.16
CA TRP A 63 18.27 -1.78 45.05
C TRP A 63 17.54 -1.13 46.23
N VAL A 64 16.39 -0.48 45.98
CA VAL A 64 15.54 0.10 47.03
C VAL A 64 15.02 -0.98 47.97
N GLY A 65 14.55 -2.11 47.43
CA GLY A 65 14.10 -3.27 48.23
C GLY A 65 15.21 -3.84 49.13
N TRP A 66 16.40 -4.05 48.58
CA TRP A 66 17.58 -4.48 49.34
C TRP A 66 17.92 -3.49 50.46
N ARG A 67 18.01 -2.20 50.15
CA ARG A 67 18.27 -1.13 51.12
C ARG A 67 17.23 -1.09 52.24
N ARG A 68 15.97 -1.37 51.93
CA ARG A 68 14.84 -1.20 52.85
C ARG A 68 14.65 -2.37 53.81
N PHE A 69 14.92 -3.59 53.37
CA PHE A 69 14.60 -4.82 54.09
C PHE A 69 15.82 -5.65 54.51
N LEU A 70 16.97 -5.46 53.86
CA LEU A 70 18.14 -6.35 54.03
C LEU A 70 19.41 -5.61 54.50
N SER A 71 19.39 -4.28 54.59
CA SER A 71 20.53 -3.46 55.00
C SER A 71 20.30 -2.82 56.38
N ASP A 72 21.16 -3.11 57.36
CA ASP A 72 21.09 -2.58 58.74
C ASP A 72 21.47 -1.08 58.88
N ARG A 73 21.65 -0.35 57.77
CA ARG A 73 22.05 1.06 57.78
C ARG A 73 20.85 2.01 57.92
N PRO A 74 20.93 3.05 58.77
CA PRO A 74 19.85 4.03 58.96
C PRO A 74 19.56 4.83 57.67
N PHE A 75 18.30 5.21 57.50
CA PHE A 75 17.73 5.76 56.25
C PHE A 75 17.95 7.28 56.07
N ASP A 76 18.59 7.95 57.03
CA ASP A 76 18.56 9.41 57.21
C ASP A 76 19.27 10.23 56.11
N ALA A 77 19.81 9.60 55.07
CA ALA A 77 20.56 10.30 54.02
C ALA A 77 20.22 9.88 52.57
N VAL A 78 19.09 9.22 52.32
CA VAL A 78 18.65 8.95 50.93
C VAL A 78 17.48 9.89 50.58
N PRO A 79 17.69 10.94 49.78
CA PRO A 79 16.75 12.05 49.65
C PRO A 79 15.48 11.75 48.84
N LEU A 80 15.18 10.49 48.53
CA LEU A 80 14.16 10.11 47.54
C LEU A 80 13.38 8.90 48.04
N GLY A 81 12.16 9.15 48.55
CA GLY A 81 11.25 8.11 49.07
C GLY A 81 10.69 7.19 47.98
N MET A 82 9.73 6.33 48.35
CA MET A 82 9.10 5.32 47.49
C MET A 82 8.52 5.83 46.14
N GLY A 83 8.47 7.14 45.90
CA GLY A 83 8.07 7.70 44.59
C GLY A 83 9.15 7.61 43.51
N LEU A 84 10.44 7.44 43.85
CA LEU A 84 11.52 7.43 42.86
C LEU A 84 11.44 6.26 41.87
N PRO A 85 11.20 5.01 42.30
CA PRO A 85 11.06 3.90 41.37
C PRO A 85 9.87 4.09 40.42
N MET A 86 8.74 4.61 40.90
CA MET A 86 7.57 4.93 40.05
C MET A 86 7.87 6.04 39.03
N VAL A 87 8.48 7.15 39.46
CA VAL A 87 8.87 8.24 38.54
C VAL A 87 9.89 7.75 37.53
N ALA A 88 10.89 6.97 37.97
CA ALA A 88 11.89 6.37 37.09
C ALA A 88 11.26 5.39 36.10
N LEU A 89 10.32 4.56 36.54
CA LEU A 89 9.60 3.61 35.68
C LEU A 89 8.79 4.34 34.60
N VAL A 90 8.01 5.36 34.97
CA VAL A 90 7.23 6.15 34.02
C VAL A 90 8.16 6.88 33.03
N ALA A 91 9.22 7.54 33.52
CA ALA A 91 10.18 8.23 32.66
C ALA A 91 10.91 7.28 31.70
N CYS A 92 11.33 6.11 32.19
CA CYS A 92 11.97 5.08 31.37
C CYS A 92 11.01 4.50 30.32
N ALA A 93 9.76 4.24 30.69
CA ALA A 93 8.74 3.74 29.77
C ALA A 93 8.45 4.73 28.64
N VAL A 94 8.25 6.02 28.97
CA VAL A 94 8.04 7.08 27.96
C VAL A 94 9.26 7.21 27.06
N THR A 95 10.47 7.21 27.62
CA THR A 95 11.70 7.36 26.83
C THR A 95 11.95 6.15 25.94
N ALA A 96 11.71 4.92 26.43
CA ALA A 96 11.81 3.70 25.64
C ALA A 96 10.80 3.69 24.47
N TYR A 97 9.55 4.12 24.72
CA TYR A 97 8.55 4.29 23.67
C TYR A 97 8.99 5.29 22.59
N LEU A 98 9.53 6.45 22.99
CA LEU A 98 10.06 7.44 22.05
C LEU A 98 11.27 6.90 21.26
N CYS A 99 12.13 6.07 21.88
CA CYS A 99 13.23 5.42 21.19
C CYS A 99 12.73 4.44 20.13
N PHE A 100 11.71 3.64 20.43
CA PHE A 100 11.08 2.74 19.44
C PHE A 100 10.47 3.51 18.28
N MET A 101 9.69 4.56 18.57
CA MET A 101 9.08 5.41 17.54
C MET A 101 10.13 6.11 16.68
N GLY A 102 11.16 6.69 17.30
CA GLY A 102 12.28 7.33 16.61
C GLY A 102 13.07 6.34 15.75
N GLY A 103 13.28 5.12 16.25
CA GLY A 103 13.92 4.04 15.51
C GLY A 103 13.12 3.61 14.30
N ALA A 104 11.80 3.43 14.43
CA ALA A 104 10.91 3.06 13.32
C ALA A 104 10.81 4.17 12.27
N TRP A 105 10.80 5.43 12.71
CA TRP A 105 10.79 6.58 11.82
C TRP A 105 12.12 6.74 11.05
N ALA A 106 13.26 6.49 11.71
CA ALA A 106 14.56 6.52 11.05
C ALA A 106 14.72 5.42 10.00
N THR A 107 14.26 4.19 10.28
CA THR A 107 14.31 3.10 9.30
C THR A 107 13.35 3.33 8.15
N SER A 108 12.12 3.79 8.40
CA SER A 108 11.17 4.08 7.33
C SER A 108 11.68 5.18 6.40
N ARG A 109 12.25 6.26 6.97
CA ARG A 109 12.86 7.34 6.19
C ARG A 109 14.07 6.86 5.38
N HIS A 110 14.93 6.03 5.96
CA HIS A 110 16.07 5.49 5.24
C HIS A 110 15.65 4.57 4.08
N ARG A 111 14.64 3.72 4.28
CA ARG A 111 14.08 2.90 3.18
C ARG A 111 13.49 3.78 2.08
N ALA A 112 12.72 4.80 2.45
CA ALA A 112 12.16 5.74 1.47
C ALA A 112 13.26 6.43 0.64
N GLN A 113 14.38 6.79 1.28
CA GLN A 113 15.54 7.33 0.57
C GLN A 113 16.20 6.28 -0.34
N GLN A 114 16.44 5.07 0.14
CA GLN A 114 17.02 3.98 -0.67
C GLN A 114 16.14 3.65 -1.88
N GLU A 115 14.82 3.57 -1.71
CA GLU A 115 13.87 3.36 -2.79
C GLU A 115 13.91 4.52 -3.80
N GLN A 116 13.99 5.76 -3.31
CA GLN A 116 14.11 6.93 -4.17
C GLN A 116 15.42 6.92 -4.97
N ASP A 117 16.55 6.62 -4.32
CA ASP A 117 17.86 6.52 -4.97
C ASP A 117 17.89 5.39 -6.00
N ALA A 118 17.29 4.24 -5.68
CA ALA A 118 17.15 3.12 -6.62
C ALA A 118 16.30 3.50 -7.84
N ARG A 119 15.19 4.21 -7.65
CA ARG A 119 14.36 4.73 -8.76
C ARG A 119 15.13 5.72 -9.63
N LEU A 120 15.89 6.64 -9.02
CA LEU A 120 16.71 7.60 -9.75
C LEU A 120 17.82 6.91 -10.55
N ALA A 121 18.47 5.91 -9.97
CA ALA A 121 19.48 5.10 -10.65
C ALA A 121 18.86 4.33 -11.84
N LEU A 122 17.71 3.69 -11.62
CA LEU A 122 16.98 2.97 -12.67
C LEU A 122 16.57 3.89 -13.82
N ARG A 123 16.06 5.10 -13.51
CA ARG A 123 15.75 6.11 -14.52
C ARG A 123 17.00 6.51 -15.32
N ALA A 124 18.11 6.80 -14.65
CA ALA A 124 19.36 7.16 -15.31
C ALA A 124 19.86 6.05 -16.26
N GLU A 125 19.70 4.77 -15.88
CA GLU A 125 20.06 3.64 -16.74
C GLU A 125 19.16 3.55 -17.99
N VAL A 126 17.84 3.73 -17.82
CA VAL A 126 16.89 3.69 -18.95
C VAL A 126 17.10 4.88 -19.89
N GLU A 127 17.36 6.08 -19.35
CA GLU A 127 17.75 7.26 -20.13
C GLU A 127 19.10 7.07 -20.83
N GLY A 128 20.03 6.34 -20.20
CA GLY A 128 21.30 5.89 -20.77
C GLY A 128 21.20 4.78 -21.82
N GLY A 129 19.99 4.29 -22.13
CA GLY A 129 19.74 3.32 -23.20
C GLY A 129 19.52 1.87 -22.74
N ALA A 130 19.38 1.60 -21.45
CA ALA A 130 19.08 0.26 -20.94
C ALA A 130 17.60 -0.13 -21.19
N VAL A 131 17.27 -0.48 -22.44
CA VAL A 131 15.89 -0.81 -22.87
C VAL A 131 15.29 -1.98 -22.06
N ASN A 132 16.12 -2.94 -21.63
CA ASN A 132 15.67 -4.08 -20.84
C ASN A 132 15.17 -3.74 -19.43
N LYS A 133 15.40 -2.52 -18.97
CA LYS A 133 14.94 -2.02 -17.67
C LYS A 133 13.72 -1.10 -17.79
N ALA A 134 13.22 -0.86 -19.01
CA ALA A 134 12.12 0.07 -19.25
C ALA A 134 10.83 -0.34 -18.51
N CYS A 135 10.51 -1.64 -18.49
CA CYS A 135 9.32 -2.12 -17.78
C CYS A 135 9.48 -2.07 -16.26
N ASP A 136 10.69 -2.29 -15.73
CA ASP A 136 10.97 -2.11 -14.30
C ASP A 136 10.78 -0.65 -13.87
N LEU A 137 11.19 0.31 -14.72
CA LEU A 137 10.98 1.73 -14.46
C LEU A 137 9.49 2.06 -14.39
N VAL A 138 8.69 1.62 -15.36
CA VAL A 138 7.23 1.85 -15.34
C VAL A 138 6.59 1.20 -14.12
N ALA A 139 7.01 -0.02 -13.77
CA ALA A 139 6.45 -0.77 -12.66
C ALA A 139 6.75 -0.14 -11.28
N THR A 140 7.85 0.60 -11.15
CA THR A 140 8.37 1.06 -9.85
C THR A 140 8.39 2.57 -9.66
N ASP A 141 8.27 3.35 -10.74
CA ASP A 141 8.29 4.81 -10.70
C ASP A 141 6.90 5.41 -11.01
N PRO A 142 6.22 6.03 -10.02
CA PRO A 142 4.94 6.69 -10.23
C PRO A 142 5.05 7.96 -11.10
N ARG A 143 6.24 8.36 -11.55
CA ARG A 143 6.49 9.44 -12.51
C ARG A 143 6.94 8.93 -13.90
N ALA A 144 6.81 7.63 -14.18
CA ALA A 144 7.05 7.07 -15.52
C ALA A 144 6.19 7.75 -16.61
N SER A 145 6.82 8.30 -17.64
CA SER A 145 6.17 9.06 -18.71
C SER A 145 5.49 8.16 -19.75
N ALA A 146 4.73 8.77 -20.67
CA ALA A 146 4.21 8.06 -21.84
C ALA A 146 5.33 7.46 -22.70
N GLU A 147 6.47 8.15 -22.79
CA GLU A 147 7.64 7.65 -23.52
C GLU A 147 8.27 6.43 -22.82
N ASP A 148 8.34 6.43 -21.50
CA ASP A 148 8.80 5.26 -20.72
C ASP A 148 7.90 4.04 -21.00
N MET A 149 6.59 4.27 -21.05
CA MET A 149 5.63 3.21 -21.40
C MET A 149 5.81 2.72 -22.84
N ARG A 150 6.00 3.63 -23.81
CA ARG A 150 6.28 3.24 -25.21
C ARG A 150 7.54 2.38 -25.32
N ARG A 151 8.59 2.70 -24.58
CA ARG A 151 9.83 1.90 -24.51
C ARG A 151 9.59 0.53 -23.90
N CYS A 152 8.85 0.45 -22.79
CA CYS A 152 8.47 -0.84 -22.19
C CYS A 152 7.64 -1.68 -23.16
N ARG A 153 6.63 -1.09 -23.81
CA ARG A 153 5.84 -1.75 -24.84
C ARG A 153 6.71 -2.32 -25.97
N ALA A 154 7.59 -1.50 -26.55
CA ALA A 154 8.49 -1.94 -27.61
C ALA A 154 9.41 -3.08 -27.13
N PHE A 155 9.86 -3.04 -25.88
CA PHE A 155 10.65 -4.10 -25.27
C PHE A 155 9.86 -5.42 -25.13
N ILE A 156 8.61 -5.36 -24.64
CA ILE A 156 7.71 -6.51 -24.56
C ILE A 156 7.47 -7.10 -25.95
N GLU A 157 7.10 -6.26 -26.93
CA GLU A 157 6.83 -6.70 -28.31
C GLU A 157 8.08 -7.29 -29.00
N SER A 158 9.29 -6.85 -28.63
CA SER A 158 10.55 -7.41 -29.12
C SER A 158 10.86 -8.82 -28.59
N ARG A 159 10.19 -9.27 -27.53
CA ARG A 159 10.44 -10.61 -26.97
C ARG A 159 9.96 -11.69 -27.96
N PRO A 160 10.78 -12.73 -28.20
CA PRO A 160 10.58 -13.68 -29.29
C PRO A 160 9.40 -14.65 -29.07
N ASP A 161 9.06 -14.96 -27.82
CA ASP A 161 8.02 -15.92 -27.46
C ASP A 161 7.06 -15.39 -26.38
N ALA A 162 5.94 -16.09 -26.19
CA ALA A 162 4.88 -15.69 -25.27
C ALA A 162 5.30 -15.78 -23.80
N GLU A 163 6.23 -16.67 -23.44
CA GLU A 163 6.68 -16.85 -22.06
C GLU A 163 7.62 -15.71 -21.63
N ALA A 164 8.52 -15.30 -22.52
CA ALA A 164 9.37 -14.13 -22.32
C ALA A 164 8.56 -12.83 -22.23
N ARG A 165 7.47 -12.70 -23.01
CA ARG A 165 6.51 -11.59 -22.87
C ARG A 165 5.80 -11.63 -21.53
N TRP A 166 5.36 -12.82 -21.13
CA TRP A 166 4.68 -13.02 -19.87
C TRP A 166 5.52 -12.60 -18.67
N GLY A 167 6.81 -12.94 -18.66
CA GLY A 167 7.74 -12.51 -17.61
C GLY A 167 7.81 -11.00 -17.41
N GLU A 168 7.68 -10.22 -18.49
CA GLU A 168 7.62 -8.75 -18.41
C GLU A 168 6.25 -8.24 -17.94
N PHE A 169 5.15 -8.89 -18.35
CA PHE A 169 3.81 -8.56 -17.86
C PHE A 169 3.66 -8.79 -16.36
N LEU A 170 4.30 -9.84 -15.82
CA LEU A 170 4.25 -10.17 -14.40
C LEU A 170 4.82 -9.07 -13.50
N LYS A 171 5.71 -8.19 -14.00
CA LYS A 171 6.22 -7.03 -13.26
C LYS A 171 5.12 -6.05 -12.85
N PHE A 172 3.98 -6.07 -13.55
CA PHE A 172 2.82 -5.22 -13.28
C PHE A 172 1.75 -5.93 -12.45
N THR A 173 2.04 -7.13 -11.95
CA THR A 173 1.11 -7.91 -11.13
C THR A 173 1.67 -8.16 -9.74
N ASP A 174 0.77 -8.26 -8.77
CA ASP A 174 1.00 -8.84 -7.45
C ASP A 174 0.18 -10.12 -7.36
N PRO A 175 0.82 -11.29 -7.14
CA PRO A 175 0.13 -12.58 -7.02
C PRO A 175 -1.01 -12.61 -6.00
N ARG A 176 -1.03 -11.67 -5.04
CA ARG A 176 -2.06 -11.59 -4.00
C ARG A 176 -3.17 -10.58 -4.27
N SER A 177 -2.95 -9.63 -5.17
CA SER A 177 -3.89 -8.51 -5.37
C SER A 177 -4.28 -8.27 -6.83
N GLY A 178 -3.64 -8.91 -7.81
CA GLY A 178 -3.96 -8.76 -9.23
C GLY A 178 -2.98 -7.79 -9.89
N PHE A 179 -3.48 -6.73 -10.53
CA PHE A 179 -2.61 -5.69 -11.06
C PHE A 179 -2.08 -4.78 -9.96
N ASN A 180 -0.81 -4.41 -10.04
CA ASN A 180 -0.21 -3.43 -9.15
C ASN A 180 -0.90 -2.07 -9.32
N THR A 181 -0.99 -1.33 -8.22
CA THR A 181 -1.64 -0.02 -8.19
C THR A 181 -0.77 1.04 -7.49
N TRP A 182 -0.98 2.30 -7.86
CA TRP A 182 -0.42 3.48 -7.19
C TRP A 182 -1.54 4.24 -6.48
N HIS A 183 -1.22 4.86 -5.35
CA HIS A 183 -2.11 5.84 -4.74
C HIS A 183 -2.22 7.09 -5.62
N LEU A 184 -3.39 7.72 -5.63
CA LEU A 184 -3.64 8.92 -6.42
C LEU A 184 -2.65 10.05 -6.14
N GLY A 185 -2.25 10.22 -4.87
CA GLY A 185 -1.22 11.18 -4.46
C GLY A 185 0.16 10.91 -5.05
N GLN A 186 0.52 9.64 -5.28
CA GLN A 186 1.83 9.27 -5.83
C GLN A 186 1.96 9.64 -7.32
N VAL A 187 0.85 9.60 -8.05
CA VAL A 187 0.80 9.88 -9.50
C VAL A 187 0.41 11.33 -9.81
N GLY A 188 0.21 12.17 -8.80
CA GLY A 188 -0.17 13.58 -8.98
C GLY A 188 -1.62 13.78 -9.43
N LEU A 189 -2.51 12.82 -9.18
CA LEU A 189 -3.95 12.95 -9.43
C LEU A 189 -4.75 13.44 -8.22
N ALA A 190 -4.14 13.41 -7.04
CA ALA A 190 -4.69 13.93 -5.80
C ALA A 190 -3.56 14.53 -4.95
N PRO A 191 -3.88 15.32 -3.92
CA PRO A 191 -2.88 15.74 -2.94
C PRO A 191 -2.17 14.54 -2.29
N ASP A 192 -0.94 14.76 -1.82
CA ASP A 192 -0.04 13.75 -1.25
C ASP A 192 -0.59 13.01 -0.03
N TRP A 193 -1.63 13.55 0.61
CA TRP A 193 -2.30 12.95 1.76
C TRP A 193 -3.48 12.04 1.40
N GLU A 194 -3.85 11.91 0.11
CA GLU A 194 -4.87 10.99 -0.37
C GLU A 194 -4.29 9.59 -0.61
N TRP A 195 -4.56 8.67 0.32
CA TRP A 195 -4.05 7.29 0.29
C TRP A 195 -5.19 6.26 0.19
N GLY A 196 -6.45 6.64 0.40
CA GLY A 196 -7.57 5.70 0.35
C GLY A 196 -7.94 5.19 -1.05
N ALA A 197 -7.49 5.85 -2.12
CA ALA A 197 -7.83 5.49 -3.50
C ALA A 197 -6.58 5.24 -4.34
N VAL A 198 -6.71 4.32 -5.31
CA VAL A 198 -5.60 3.81 -6.12
C VAL A 198 -5.97 3.71 -7.61
N VAL A 199 -4.96 3.69 -8.47
CA VAL A 199 -5.06 3.51 -9.93
C VAL A 199 -4.05 2.47 -10.41
N PRO A 200 -4.23 1.84 -11.58
CA PRO A 200 -3.29 0.84 -12.06
C PRO A 200 -1.93 1.48 -12.34
N VAL A 201 -0.86 0.74 -12.10
CA VAL A 201 0.52 1.21 -12.39
C VAL A 201 0.70 1.56 -13.87
N ILE A 202 -0.03 0.86 -14.75
CA ILE A 202 -0.09 1.17 -16.18
C ILE A 202 -0.99 2.38 -16.41
N ARG A 203 -0.37 3.53 -16.65
CA ARG A 203 -1.08 4.81 -16.87
C ARG A 203 -1.22 5.21 -18.32
N HIS A 204 -0.45 4.60 -19.19
CA HIS A 204 -0.40 4.90 -20.61
C HIS A 204 -0.60 3.59 -21.37
N ASP A 205 -1.20 3.67 -22.56
CA ASP A 205 -1.47 2.51 -23.40
C ASP A 205 -2.26 1.39 -22.68
N GLN A 206 -3.19 1.76 -21.79
CA GLN A 206 -3.98 0.82 -20.99
C GLN A 206 -4.79 -0.17 -21.86
N GLU A 207 -5.35 0.31 -22.98
CA GLU A 207 -6.07 -0.53 -23.93
C GLU A 207 -5.17 -1.61 -24.54
N TRP A 208 -3.99 -1.21 -25.01
CA TRP A 208 -2.99 -2.15 -25.51
C TRP A 208 -2.58 -3.13 -24.41
N PHE A 209 -2.26 -2.62 -23.21
CA PHE A 209 -1.77 -3.44 -22.12
C PHE A 209 -2.76 -4.52 -21.71
N LEU A 210 -4.01 -4.17 -21.41
CA LEU A 210 -5.02 -5.16 -21.01
C LEU A 210 -5.21 -6.20 -22.11
N ARG A 211 -5.40 -5.75 -23.35
CA ARG A 211 -5.60 -6.65 -24.47
C ARG A 211 -4.42 -7.62 -24.61
N THR A 212 -3.20 -7.11 -24.69
CA THR A 212 -2.01 -7.92 -24.93
C THR A 212 -1.66 -8.80 -23.73
N PHE A 213 -1.95 -8.39 -22.51
CA PHE A 213 -1.78 -9.22 -21.30
C PHE A 213 -2.58 -10.52 -21.43
N TYR A 214 -3.89 -10.41 -21.68
CA TYR A 214 -4.77 -11.58 -21.78
C TYR A 214 -4.51 -12.40 -23.05
N GLU A 215 -4.22 -11.76 -24.19
CA GLU A 215 -3.81 -12.47 -25.41
C GLU A 215 -2.50 -13.27 -25.20
N THR A 216 -1.53 -12.69 -24.48
CA THR A 216 -0.27 -13.38 -24.14
C THR A 216 -0.50 -14.53 -23.19
N TRP A 217 -1.37 -14.36 -22.19
CA TRP A 217 -1.79 -15.45 -21.30
C TRP A 217 -2.39 -16.62 -22.08
N LEU A 218 -3.25 -16.36 -23.06
CA LEU A 218 -3.82 -17.39 -23.95
C LEU A 218 -2.76 -18.05 -24.84
N ALA A 219 -1.82 -17.28 -25.36
CA ALA A 219 -0.79 -17.77 -26.27
C ALA A 219 0.23 -18.67 -25.58
N ARG A 220 0.63 -18.35 -24.34
CA ARG A 220 1.65 -19.10 -23.58
C ARG A 220 1.14 -20.39 -22.94
N THR A 221 -0.18 -20.59 -22.89
CA THR A 221 -0.82 -21.77 -22.28
C THR A 221 -1.36 -22.73 -23.35
N PRO A 222 -0.56 -23.25 -24.30
CA PRO A 222 -1.02 -24.32 -25.20
C PRO A 222 -1.27 -25.63 -24.44
N GLY A 223 -0.66 -25.81 -23.26
CA GLY A 223 -1.01 -26.83 -22.27
C GLY A 223 -2.10 -26.36 -21.28
N LEU A 224 -2.44 -27.21 -20.31
CA LEU A 224 -3.36 -26.83 -19.24
C LEU A 224 -2.69 -25.76 -18.34
N PRO A 225 -3.38 -24.65 -18.00
CA PRO A 225 -2.88 -23.65 -17.07
C PRO A 225 -2.63 -24.25 -15.67
N SER A 226 -1.60 -23.75 -14.98
CA SER A 226 -1.36 -24.10 -13.58
C SER A 226 -2.39 -23.44 -12.66
N LEU A 227 -2.54 -23.95 -11.43
CA LEU A 227 -3.43 -23.34 -10.43
C LEU A 227 -3.01 -21.91 -10.10
N ASP A 228 -1.72 -21.65 -10.00
CA ASP A 228 -1.18 -20.31 -9.74
C ASP A 228 -1.50 -19.34 -10.90
N ASP A 229 -1.44 -19.82 -12.14
CA ASP A 229 -1.82 -19.03 -13.32
C ASP A 229 -3.31 -18.68 -13.34
N LEU A 230 -4.18 -19.62 -12.92
CA LEU A 230 -5.61 -19.40 -12.82
C LEU A 230 -5.96 -18.42 -11.69
N ASN A 231 -5.30 -18.55 -10.53
CA ASN A 231 -5.44 -17.60 -9.42
C ASN A 231 -5.00 -16.19 -9.85
N LEU A 232 -3.86 -16.08 -10.53
CA LEU A 232 -3.39 -14.80 -11.04
C LEU A 232 -4.37 -14.21 -12.07
N LEU A 233 -4.90 -15.04 -12.98
CA LEU A 233 -5.93 -14.62 -13.94
C LEU A 233 -7.18 -14.10 -13.23
N GLN A 234 -7.66 -14.82 -12.21
CA GLN A 234 -8.81 -14.41 -11.41
C GLN A 234 -8.59 -13.04 -10.78
N MET A 235 -7.43 -12.82 -10.17
CA MET A 235 -7.08 -11.55 -9.52
C MET A 235 -6.91 -10.41 -10.53
N ALA A 236 -6.32 -10.68 -11.70
CA ALA A 236 -6.22 -9.72 -12.80
C ALA A 236 -7.62 -9.33 -13.33
N LEU A 237 -8.53 -10.30 -13.51
CA LEU A 237 -9.93 -10.04 -13.87
C LEU A 237 -10.68 -9.29 -12.77
N GLN A 238 -10.38 -9.56 -11.50
CA GLN A 238 -10.94 -8.79 -10.39
C GLN A 238 -10.54 -7.32 -10.47
N THR A 239 -9.32 -7.05 -10.91
CA THR A 239 -8.76 -5.69 -10.93
C THR A 239 -8.94 -4.94 -12.26
N SER A 240 -9.43 -5.59 -13.31
CA SER A 240 -9.66 -5.00 -14.64
C SER A 240 -11.03 -4.32 -14.78
N THR A 241 -11.32 -3.34 -13.92
CA THR A 241 -12.60 -2.61 -13.94
C THR A 241 -12.39 -1.10 -13.94
N ARG A 242 -13.40 -0.36 -14.40
CA ARG A 242 -13.37 1.11 -14.36
C ARG A 242 -13.24 1.66 -12.94
N TYR A 243 -13.79 0.95 -11.95
CA TYR A 243 -13.69 1.31 -10.53
C TYR A 243 -12.24 1.46 -10.04
N LEU A 244 -11.32 0.64 -10.56
CA LEU A 244 -9.90 0.72 -10.21
C LEU A 244 -9.11 1.69 -11.09
N GLY A 245 -9.77 2.52 -11.90
CA GLY A 245 -9.14 3.56 -12.71
C GLY A 245 -8.69 3.12 -14.11
N TRP A 246 -9.18 1.98 -14.61
CA TRP A 246 -8.97 1.58 -16.01
C TRP A 246 -9.81 2.43 -16.96
N GLU A 247 -9.22 2.81 -18.09
CA GLU A 247 -9.88 3.56 -19.16
C GLU A 247 -11.08 2.78 -19.72
N ALA A 248 -12.20 3.49 -19.96
CA ALA A 248 -13.41 2.92 -20.52
C ALA A 248 -13.15 2.15 -21.83
N ARG A 249 -12.30 2.67 -22.72
CA ARG A 249 -11.94 2.00 -23.98
C ARG A 249 -11.18 0.70 -23.74
N ALA A 250 -10.23 0.69 -22.80
CA ALA A 250 -9.46 -0.50 -22.46
C ALA A 250 -10.36 -1.63 -21.93
N VAL A 251 -11.27 -1.29 -21.00
CA VAL A 251 -12.24 -2.25 -20.45
C VAL A 251 -13.21 -2.72 -21.52
N GLU A 252 -13.67 -1.83 -22.41
CA GLU A 252 -14.60 -2.20 -23.49
C GLU A 252 -13.96 -3.13 -24.53
N THR A 253 -12.71 -2.87 -24.92
CA THR A 253 -11.93 -3.76 -25.79
C THR A 253 -11.73 -5.12 -25.13
N LEU A 254 -11.35 -5.17 -23.84
CA LEU A 254 -11.27 -6.41 -23.07
C LEU A 254 -12.61 -7.16 -23.11
N ARG A 255 -13.70 -6.47 -22.79
CA ARG A 255 -15.07 -7.01 -22.67
C ARG A 255 -15.56 -7.64 -23.97
N THR A 256 -15.39 -6.93 -25.08
CA THR A 256 -16.03 -7.26 -26.36
C THR A 256 -15.17 -8.13 -27.26
N GLN A 257 -13.84 -8.02 -27.17
CA GLN A 257 -12.93 -8.70 -28.10
C GLN A 257 -12.17 -9.85 -27.44
N VAL A 258 -11.74 -9.70 -26.18
CA VAL A 258 -10.78 -10.62 -25.57
C VAL A 258 -11.45 -11.65 -24.66
N LEU A 259 -12.33 -11.22 -23.74
CA LEU A 259 -13.02 -12.13 -22.81
C LEU A 259 -13.83 -13.24 -23.51
N PRO A 260 -14.52 -13.01 -24.65
CA PRO A 260 -15.19 -14.10 -25.35
C PRO A 260 -14.22 -15.20 -25.80
N THR A 261 -13.03 -14.84 -26.25
CA THR A 261 -11.98 -15.80 -26.65
C THR A 261 -11.42 -16.55 -25.46
N VAL A 262 -11.19 -15.86 -24.33
CA VAL A 262 -10.75 -16.49 -23.08
C VAL A 262 -11.79 -17.50 -22.59
N SER A 263 -13.05 -17.11 -22.55
CA SER A 263 -14.15 -17.99 -22.14
C SER A 263 -14.25 -19.22 -23.03
N ALA A 264 -14.26 -19.05 -24.36
CA ALA A 264 -14.36 -20.16 -25.29
C ALA A 264 -13.20 -21.15 -25.15
N ARG A 265 -11.98 -20.67 -24.89
CA ARG A 265 -10.82 -21.53 -24.64
C ARG A 265 -10.93 -22.28 -23.32
N MET A 266 -11.38 -21.60 -22.26
CA MET A 266 -11.61 -22.24 -20.95
C MET A 266 -12.67 -23.35 -21.06
N ASP A 267 -13.77 -23.10 -21.75
CA ASP A 267 -14.85 -24.07 -21.95
C ASP A 267 -14.36 -25.30 -22.75
N ALA A 268 -13.53 -25.08 -23.78
CA ALA A 268 -12.94 -26.17 -24.56
C ALA A 268 -11.97 -27.06 -23.74
N GLN A 269 -11.34 -26.50 -22.70
CA GLN A 269 -10.36 -27.18 -21.86
C GLN A 269 -10.95 -27.67 -20.52
N GLU A 270 -12.20 -27.33 -20.21
CA GLU A 270 -12.83 -27.59 -18.92
C GLU A 270 -12.76 -29.05 -18.45
N PRO A 271 -13.03 -30.07 -19.29
CA PRO A 271 -12.94 -31.46 -18.86
C PRO A 271 -11.53 -31.85 -18.39
N SER A 272 -10.51 -31.35 -19.08
CA SER A 272 -9.11 -31.61 -18.78
C SER A 272 -8.62 -30.81 -17.56
N LEU A 273 -9.13 -29.59 -17.37
CA LEU A 273 -8.85 -28.76 -16.18
C LEU A 273 -9.41 -29.41 -14.92
N ARG A 274 -10.67 -29.82 -14.94
CA ARG A 274 -11.33 -30.47 -13.78
C ARG A 274 -10.71 -31.82 -13.42
N ALA A 275 -10.06 -32.48 -14.37
CA ALA A 275 -9.35 -33.75 -14.14
C ALA A 275 -7.96 -33.56 -13.50
N GLN A 276 -7.47 -32.32 -13.36
CA GLN A 276 -6.16 -32.08 -12.77
C GLN A 276 -6.15 -32.31 -11.25
N PRO A 277 -5.10 -32.97 -10.71
CA PRO A 277 -4.95 -33.12 -9.27
C PRO A 277 -4.74 -31.76 -8.60
N GLY A 278 -5.57 -31.46 -7.59
CA GLY A 278 -5.52 -30.18 -6.87
C GLY A 278 -6.29 -29.03 -7.53
N MET A 279 -6.99 -29.27 -8.64
CA MET A 279 -7.91 -28.29 -9.22
C MET A 279 -9.24 -28.30 -8.47
N ASP A 280 -9.52 -27.25 -7.73
CA ASP A 280 -10.82 -27.08 -7.11
C ASP A 280 -11.84 -26.51 -8.10
N ALA A 281 -13.02 -27.14 -8.20
CA ALA A 281 -14.08 -26.71 -9.12
C ALA A 281 -14.51 -25.24 -8.91
N TRP A 282 -14.40 -24.72 -7.68
CA TRP A 282 -14.78 -23.35 -7.35
C TRP A 282 -13.92 -22.28 -8.03
N VAL A 283 -12.65 -22.57 -8.37
CA VAL A 283 -11.75 -21.59 -9.00
C VAL A 283 -12.21 -21.29 -10.43
N LEU A 284 -12.52 -22.33 -11.20
CA LEU A 284 -13.02 -22.19 -12.57
C LEU A 284 -14.37 -21.48 -12.60
N ASP A 285 -15.26 -21.83 -11.68
CA ASP A 285 -16.57 -21.19 -11.55
C ASP A 285 -16.42 -19.71 -11.14
N ALA A 286 -15.50 -19.38 -10.22
CA ALA A 286 -15.23 -18.00 -9.82
C ALA A 286 -14.67 -17.14 -10.97
N ILE A 287 -13.77 -17.70 -11.79
CA ILE A 287 -13.24 -17.03 -12.98
C ILE A 287 -14.36 -16.78 -13.99
N ARG A 288 -15.20 -17.79 -14.27
CA ARG A 288 -16.34 -17.69 -15.18
C ARG A 288 -17.34 -16.63 -14.72
N ASP A 289 -17.71 -16.66 -13.44
CA ASP A 289 -18.58 -15.66 -12.82
C ASP A 289 -17.99 -14.26 -12.91
N ARG A 290 -16.66 -14.12 -12.80
CA ARG A 290 -16.02 -12.82 -12.94
C ARG A 290 -16.03 -12.33 -14.38
N MET A 291 -15.69 -13.18 -15.35
CA MET A 291 -15.76 -12.82 -16.78
C MET A 291 -17.17 -12.39 -17.17
N GLN A 292 -18.19 -13.13 -16.74
CA GLN A 292 -19.60 -12.78 -17.01
C GLN A 292 -20.02 -11.45 -16.37
N ARG A 293 -19.54 -11.14 -15.15
CA ARG A 293 -19.78 -9.84 -14.51
C ARG A 293 -19.19 -8.69 -15.31
N ILE A 294 -17.91 -8.79 -15.72
CA ILE A 294 -17.27 -7.75 -16.54
C ILE A 294 -18.00 -7.57 -17.88
N GLN A 295 -18.50 -8.65 -18.47
CA GLN A 295 -19.30 -8.61 -19.70
C GLN A 295 -20.64 -7.88 -19.54
N LYS A 296 -21.31 -8.05 -18.39
CA LYS A 296 -22.63 -7.47 -18.11
C LYS A 296 -22.57 -6.05 -17.56
N THR A 297 -21.65 -5.77 -16.64
CA THR A 297 -21.59 -4.52 -15.85
C THR A 297 -20.15 -4.01 -15.73
N PRO A 298 -19.58 -3.38 -16.78
CA PRO A 298 -18.22 -2.82 -16.70
C PRO A 298 -18.13 -1.58 -15.80
N GLU A 299 -19.26 -1.01 -15.37
CA GLU A 299 -19.38 0.26 -14.66
C GLU A 299 -19.59 0.15 -13.14
N ASP A 300 -19.57 -1.05 -12.55
CA ASP A 300 -19.85 -1.22 -11.11
C ASP A 300 -19.01 -0.25 -10.26
N GLY A 301 -19.68 0.72 -9.62
CA GLY A 301 -19.06 1.69 -8.70
C GLY A 301 -18.48 2.97 -9.31
N VAL A 302 -18.66 3.24 -10.61
CA VAL A 302 -18.23 4.50 -11.24
C VAL A 302 -19.42 5.34 -11.65
N GLU A 303 -19.62 6.48 -10.98
CA GLU A 303 -20.66 7.43 -11.39
C GLU A 303 -20.26 8.12 -12.71
N PRO A 304 -21.20 8.29 -13.66
CA PRO A 304 -20.93 9.03 -14.88
C PRO A 304 -20.51 10.45 -14.54
N LEU A 305 -19.51 10.94 -15.27
CA LEU A 305 -19.08 12.33 -15.16
C LEU A 305 -20.29 13.25 -15.44
N PRO A 306 -20.64 14.16 -14.53
CA PRO A 306 -21.72 15.11 -14.78
C PRO A 306 -21.39 16.01 -15.97
N PRO A 307 -22.40 16.62 -16.61
CA PRO A 307 -22.18 17.59 -17.68
C PRO A 307 -21.19 18.66 -17.22
N LEU A 308 -20.06 18.77 -17.93
CA LEU A 308 -18.99 19.68 -17.54
C LEU A 308 -19.44 21.15 -17.72
N PRO A 309 -19.33 22.00 -16.68
CA PRO A 309 -19.70 23.40 -16.78
C PRO A 309 -18.62 24.19 -17.52
N GLY A 310 -18.80 24.46 -18.81
CA GLY A 310 -17.85 25.27 -19.57
C GLY A 310 -16.50 24.59 -19.81
N THR A 311 -15.50 25.37 -20.25
CA THR A 311 -14.17 24.85 -20.62
C THR A 311 -13.23 24.91 -19.41
N PRO A 312 -12.64 23.78 -18.96
CA PRO A 312 -11.70 23.77 -17.84
C PRO A 312 -10.42 24.54 -18.19
N ALA A 313 -9.76 25.10 -17.17
CA ALA A 313 -8.44 25.70 -17.39
C ALA A 313 -7.39 24.60 -17.67
N PRO A 314 -6.29 24.90 -18.39
CA PRO A 314 -5.28 23.88 -18.76
C PRO A 314 -4.63 23.13 -17.59
N GLY A 315 -4.67 23.68 -16.37
CA GLY A 315 -4.12 23.07 -15.17
C GLY A 315 -5.16 22.40 -14.26
N ASP A 316 -6.44 22.41 -14.62
CA ASP A 316 -7.48 21.74 -13.85
C ASP A 316 -7.47 20.26 -14.21
N ILE A 317 -7.45 19.43 -13.18
CA ILE A 317 -7.32 17.98 -13.34
C ILE A 317 -8.53 17.21 -12.83
N GLY A 318 -9.56 17.89 -12.33
CA GLY A 318 -10.75 17.22 -11.82
C GLY A 318 -11.93 18.15 -11.59
N VAL A 319 -13.08 17.52 -11.37
CA VAL A 319 -14.35 18.14 -11.00
C VAL A 319 -14.79 17.55 -9.66
N VAL A 320 -15.30 18.41 -8.78
CA VAL A 320 -15.96 17.99 -7.56
C VAL A 320 -17.40 18.45 -7.53
N ARG A 321 -18.27 17.64 -6.91
CA ARG A 321 -19.63 17.98 -6.52
C ARG A 321 -19.84 17.62 -5.05
N MET A 322 -20.59 18.43 -4.31
CA MET A 322 -21.16 17.99 -3.05
C MET A 322 -22.59 17.49 -3.30
N ASP A 323 -22.90 16.27 -2.90
CA ASP A 323 -24.27 15.74 -3.03
C ASP A 323 -25.22 16.34 -1.97
N GLY A 324 -26.51 15.97 -2.03
CA GLY A 324 -27.52 16.46 -1.08
C GLY A 324 -27.34 15.94 0.35
N GLU A 325 -26.54 14.90 0.55
CA GLU A 325 -26.20 14.30 1.85
C GLU A 325 -24.90 14.88 2.42
N GLY A 326 -24.22 15.74 1.67
CA GLY A 326 -22.96 16.38 2.05
C GLY A 326 -21.72 15.55 1.71
N ASN A 327 -21.84 14.44 0.97
CA ASN A 327 -20.69 13.68 0.49
C ASN A 327 -20.03 14.40 -0.69
N LEU A 328 -18.73 14.21 -0.87
CA LEU A 328 -17.99 14.75 -2.00
C LEU A 328 -17.85 13.68 -3.09
N ASP A 329 -18.33 14.01 -4.28
CA ASP A 329 -18.12 13.23 -5.49
C ASP A 329 -16.99 13.87 -6.29
N LEU A 330 -15.88 13.16 -6.48
CA LEU A 330 -14.67 13.63 -7.15
C LEU A 330 -14.49 12.85 -8.44
N TRP A 331 -14.42 13.56 -9.57
CA TRP A 331 -14.02 13.00 -10.85
C TRP A 331 -12.66 13.56 -11.23
N LEU A 332 -11.65 12.71 -11.22
CA LEU A 332 -10.26 13.07 -11.52
C LEU A 332 -9.95 12.64 -12.96
N ARG A 333 -9.45 13.56 -13.76
CA ARG A 333 -9.02 13.33 -15.12
C ARG A 333 -7.53 13.57 -15.24
N ALA A 334 -6.85 12.68 -15.95
CA ALA A 334 -5.47 12.94 -16.32
C ALA A 334 -5.42 14.09 -17.35
N SER A 335 -4.69 15.15 -17.01
CA SER A 335 -4.41 16.26 -17.93
C SER A 335 -3.37 15.81 -18.97
N PRO A 336 -3.24 16.51 -20.11
CA PRO A 336 -2.17 16.25 -21.07
C PRO A 336 -0.76 16.25 -20.47
N THR A 337 -0.57 16.90 -19.31
CA THR A 337 0.68 16.97 -18.55
C THR A 337 0.82 15.93 -17.42
N SER A 338 -0.28 15.34 -16.92
CA SER A 338 -0.27 14.37 -15.81
C SER A 338 -0.55 12.92 -16.23
N GLY A 339 -0.84 12.68 -17.51
CA GLY A 339 -0.91 11.34 -18.11
C GLY A 339 -2.18 11.10 -18.91
N ALA A 340 -2.41 9.88 -19.39
CA ALA A 340 -3.68 9.46 -20.00
C ALA A 340 -4.28 8.32 -19.16
N ILE A 341 -4.59 8.61 -17.90
CA ILE A 341 -5.31 7.68 -17.02
C ILE A 341 -6.80 7.79 -17.35
N GLY A 342 -7.55 6.69 -17.22
CA GLY A 342 -9.01 6.75 -17.25
C GLY A 342 -9.57 7.77 -16.25
N ASP A 343 -10.74 8.33 -16.52
CA ASP A 343 -11.44 9.18 -15.54
C ASP A 343 -11.64 8.36 -14.25
N VAL A 344 -11.05 8.81 -13.13
CA VAL A 344 -11.16 8.16 -11.82
C VAL A 344 -12.29 8.81 -11.05
N TYR A 345 -13.16 8.00 -10.47
CA TYR A 345 -14.23 8.46 -9.61
C TYR A 345 -13.93 8.10 -8.15
N VAL A 346 -14.02 9.09 -7.26
CA VAL A 346 -13.85 8.90 -5.81
C VAL A 346 -15.00 9.57 -5.10
N ARG A 347 -15.75 8.80 -4.30
CA ARG A 347 -16.75 9.35 -3.39
C ARG A 347 -16.18 9.39 -1.97
N ARG A 348 -16.33 10.53 -1.30
CA ARG A 348 -15.91 10.74 0.08
C ARG A 348 -17.10 11.11 0.93
N ALA A 349 -17.52 10.17 1.78
CA ALA A 349 -18.58 10.39 2.73
C ALA A 349 -18.10 11.22 3.92
N SER A 350 -19.02 11.88 4.63
CA SER A 350 -18.67 12.77 5.76
C SER A 350 -17.91 12.08 6.90
N TYR A 351 -18.05 10.77 7.04
CA TYR A 351 -17.35 9.95 8.03
C TYR A 351 -15.99 9.41 7.53
N ASP A 352 -15.63 9.64 6.27
CA ASP A 352 -14.32 9.22 5.75
C ASP A 352 -13.20 10.05 6.38
N SER A 353 -12.13 9.39 6.79
CA SER A 353 -10.98 10.04 7.43
C SER A 353 -10.29 11.12 6.56
N GLU A 354 -10.49 11.06 5.24
CA GLU A 354 -9.94 12.00 4.26
C GLU A 354 -10.93 13.13 3.90
N TYR A 355 -12.22 13.02 4.28
CA TYR A 355 -13.26 13.98 3.92
C TYR A 355 -12.96 15.40 4.36
N GLU A 356 -12.58 15.59 5.63
CA GLU A 356 -12.27 16.91 6.18
C GLU A 356 -11.05 17.56 5.53
N ARG A 357 -10.09 16.74 5.06
CA ARG A 357 -8.92 17.25 4.32
C ARG A 357 -9.34 17.70 2.93
N TRP A 358 -10.18 16.94 2.24
CA TRP A 358 -10.78 17.34 0.97
C TRP A 358 -11.62 18.61 1.10
N ARG A 359 -12.51 18.69 2.09
CA ARG A 359 -13.30 19.91 2.39
C ARG A 359 -12.41 21.13 2.57
N LYS A 360 -11.33 21.03 3.34
CA LYS A 360 -10.38 22.13 3.54
C LYS A 360 -9.63 22.51 2.27
N PHE A 361 -9.24 21.51 1.48
CA PHE A 361 -8.52 21.72 0.22
C PHE A 361 -9.40 22.40 -0.85
N LEU A 362 -10.65 21.96 -0.98
CA LEU A 362 -11.60 22.45 -1.98
C LEU A 362 -12.30 23.76 -1.58
N GLY A 363 -12.29 24.08 -0.29
CA GLY A 363 -12.99 25.21 0.30
C GLY A 363 -14.49 24.99 0.42
N ASP A 364 -15.22 26.09 0.65
CA ASP A 364 -16.69 26.04 0.77
C ASP A 364 -17.33 25.66 -0.56
N LEU A 365 -18.12 24.59 -0.55
CA LEU A 365 -18.85 24.06 -1.71
C LEU A 365 -20.30 23.84 -1.29
N ARG A 366 -21.25 24.37 -2.05
CA ARG A 366 -22.69 24.17 -1.76
C ARG A 366 -23.17 22.83 -2.34
N PRO A 367 -24.19 22.19 -1.74
CA PRO A 367 -24.83 21.03 -2.34
C PRO A 367 -25.28 21.30 -3.78
N GLY A 368 -24.93 20.40 -4.70
CA GLY A 368 -25.19 20.48 -6.13
C GLY A 368 -24.24 21.38 -6.93
N GLU A 369 -23.36 22.14 -6.27
CA GLU A 369 -22.37 22.98 -6.95
C GLU A 369 -21.26 22.11 -7.55
N LEU A 370 -20.99 22.29 -8.85
CA LEU A 370 -19.85 21.70 -9.54
C LEU A 370 -18.68 22.69 -9.54
N ARG A 371 -17.48 22.19 -9.24
CA ARG A 371 -16.27 23.00 -9.23
C ARG A 371 -15.09 22.25 -9.84
N PHE A 372 -14.34 22.91 -10.72
CA PHE A 372 -13.04 22.42 -11.16
C PHE A 372 -11.97 22.69 -10.11
N PHE A 373 -11.02 21.77 -9.98
CA PHE A 373 -9.87 21.97 -9.11
C PHE A 373 -8.58 21.48 -9.76
N ARG A 374 -7.48 22.00 -9.22
CA ARG A 374 -6.11 21.61 -9.55
C ARG A 374 -5.56 20.78 -8.41
N VAL A 375 -4.66 19.87 -8.73
CA VAL A 375 -3.84 19.20 -7.73
C VAL A 375 -2.47 19.89 -7.71
N PRO A 376 -1.84 20.00 -6.52
CA PRO A 376 -0.56 20.67 -6.33
C PRO A 376 0.59 20.15 -7.20
#